data_AF-Q26EG7-F1
#
_entry.id   AF-Q26EG7-F1
#
_cell.length_a   1.000
_cell.length_b   1.000
_cell.length_c   1.000
_cell.angle_alpha   90.00
_cell.angle_beta   90.00
_cell.angle_gamma   90.00
#
_symmetry.space_group_name_H-M   'P 1'
#
loop_
_entity.id
_entity.type
_entity.pdbx_description
1 polymer ?
#
loop_
_entity_poly.entity_id
_entity_poly.type
_entity_poly.pdbx_seq_one_letter_code
_entity_poly.pdbx_strand_id
1 'polypeptide(L)'
;MKSKEEKEYEKRVKARVLILKEYLEKGDKKINIVNKEDAVNFEESFRKIRFDSKGEPILETVDGRIRSLALVIEQVDHRDKMKSAISLEQIQEGYFNRIEGNFNHFYKIMLENNVSPHQVANVIAYGEQSIDHLDEVINPILKYLEEFWELVAESGYLHLEDDYDSIKAVFGGDLFPSNEENIASKCGIYTDTIILPCPFIRSRHMFKVWDKKQRVYYLLKHALNTLQYKELALAELDKPIVAILPDKEMMDEFAYEKISKLGEKDALYHAGKVFDRKFESIDELLDFGKSLDTIEKVTNEIKDRNRVLFDTEFKDSLELQIKNHTESDSAKAMRTNNPGVLVSMMGFGRMSVCNELLLKSSKVGGIPLIDAPTSWEYFKWKLEYDSERTYPDKDYSKLHIVKGLNGLDSSKLQWIGKIPPKGLIELRKNGAINEIREILLKGIDELVNANQFDFTSTSHKVFNNLNFAFNQHQENIKKLTSKKWKIAGKDFGSWLVMGSVEIASACLGTPLYGLSTVALNQIIDAPKIKDLPKTVENIKQTEREKEQLKKSPLGLMFNYSK
;
A
#
# COMPACT_ATOMS: atom_id res chain seq x y z
N MET A 1 50.59 6.40 21.31
CA MET A 1 49.37 7.01 21.89
C MET A 1 48.23 6.67 20.95
N LYS A 2 47.14 6.03 21.39
CA LYS A 2 46.05 5.61 20.49
C LYS A 2 45.41 6.82 19.82
N SER A 3 45.07 6.69 18.54
CA SER A 3 44.37 7.73 17.77
C SER A 3 42.96 7.97 18.33
N LYS A 4 42.32 9.08 17.97
CA LYS A 4 40.93 9.36 18.35
C LYS A 4 39.97 8.28 17.80
N GLU A 5 40.17 7.89 16.56
CA GLU A 5 39.38 6.86 15.88
C GLU A 5 39.54 5.49 16.53
N GLU A 6 40.76 5.12 16.94
CA GLU A 6 41.01 3.87 17.66
C GLU A 6 40.25 3.85 18.99
N LYS A 7 40.28 4.94 19.75
CA LYS A 7 39.54 5.05 21.03
C LYS A 7 38.03 4.95 20.83
N GLU A 8 37.49 5.59 19.79
CA GLU A 8 36.07 5.52 19.46
C GLU A 8 35.65 4.12 19.00
N TYR A 9 36.48 3.45 18.20
CA TYR A 9 36.26 2.06 17.80
C TYR A 9 36.25 1.13 19.01
N GLU A 10 37.25 1.23 19.89
CA GLU A 10 37.32 0.40 21.11
C GLU A 10 36.10 0.58 22.00
N LYS A 11 35.66 1.83 22.19
CA LYS A 11 34.45 2.14 22.96
C LYS A 11 33.20 1.48 22.36
N ARG A 12 33.03 1.55 21.03
CA ARG A 12 31.90 0.89 20.35
C ARG A 12 31.93 -0.63 20.50
N VAL A 13 33.09 -1.26 20.30
CA VAL A 13 33.21 -2.73 20.45
C VAL A 13 32.90 -3.16 21.88
N LYS A 14 33.41 -2.42 22.88
CA LYS A 14 33.09 -2.71 24.29
C LYS A 14 31.59 -2.63 24.57
N ALA A 15 30.92 -1.58 24.10
CA ALA A 15 29.48 -1.41 24.27
C ALA A 15 28.68 -2.57 23.62
N ARG A 16 29.02 -2.95 22.39
CA ARG A 16 28.38 -4.06 21.66
C ARG A 16 28.48 -5.39 22.40
N VAL A 17 29.66 -5.70 22.93
CA VAL A 17 29.89 -6.95 23.67
C VAL A 17 29.06 -6.99 24.96
N LEU A 18 28.86 -5.85 25.62
CA LEU A 18 27.99 -5.75 26.79
C LEU A 18 26.52 -5.99 26.44
N ILE A 19 26.02 -5.42 25.32
CA ILE A 19 24.67 -5.68 24.83
C ILE A 19 24.50 -7.17 24.50
N LEU A 20 25.46 -7.77 23.79
CA LEU A 20 25.43 -9.22 23.50
C LEU A 20 25.34 -10.06 24.78
N LYS A 21 26.15 -9.73 25.79
CA LYS A 21 26.10 -10.41 27.08
C LYS A 21 24.71 -10.33 27.73
N GLU A 22 24.10 -9.14 27.74
CA GLU A 22 22.77 -8.94 28.30
C GLU A 22 21.69 -9.79 27.58
N TYR A 23 21.73 -9.86 26.25
CA TYR A 23 20.81 -10.69 25.47
C TYR A 23 20.95 -12.18 25.77
N LEU A 24 22.19 -12.67 25.92
CA LEU A 24 22.46 -14.06 26.28
C LEU A 24 22.00 -14.40 27.70
N GLU A 25 22.26 -13.51 28.66
CA GLU A 25 21.86 -13.69 30.07
C GLU A 25 20.33 -13.71 30.24
N LYS A 26 19.60 -12.95 29.40
CA LYS A 26 18.12 -12.98 29.36
C LYS A 26 17.55 -14.21 28.65
N GLY A 27 18.39 -15.01 27.98
CA GLY A 27 17.94 -16.14 27.18
C GLY A 27 17.06 -15.72 25.99
N ASP A 28 17.35 -14.56 25.38
CA ASP A 28 16.54 -14.04 24.29
C ASP A 28 16.60 -14.97 23.05
N LYS A 29 15.42 -15.38 22.57
CA LYS A 29 15.26 -16.28 21.41
C LYS A 29 15.74 -15.67 20.09
N LYS A 30 16.02 -14.37 20.05
CA LYS A 30 16.61 -13.69 18.88
C LYS A 30 18.03 -14.13 18.58
N ILE A 31 18.74 -14.74 19.55
CA ILE A 31 20.03 -15.39 19.30
C ILE A 31 19.77 -16.87 19.07
N ASN A 32 19.69 -17.27 17.80
CA ASN A 32 19.58 -18.68 17.41
C ASN A 32 20.81 -19.12 16.62
N ILE A 33 21.68 -19.91 17.25
CA ILE A 33 22.84 -20.50 16.59
C ILE A 33 22.43 -21.90 16.12
N VAL A 34 22.07 -21.98 14.83
CA VAL A 34 21.37 -23.13 14.23
C VAL A 34 22.21 -24.42 14.23
N ASN A 35 23.53 -24.29 14.10
CA ASN A 35 24.45 -25.43 14.07
C ASN A 35 25.05 -25.69 15.46
N LYS A 36 25.00 -26.95 15.91
CA LYS A 36 25.56 -27.38 17.21
C LYS A 36 27.06 -27.09 17.32
N GLU A 37 27.81 -27.28 16.26
CA GLU A 37 29.25 -27.01 16.25
C GLU A 37 29.51 -25.51 16.41
N ASP A 38 28.77 -24.66 15.69
CA ASP A 38 28.85 -23.21 15.81
C ASP A 38 28.42 -22.72 17.20
N ALA A 39 27.43 -23.38 17.83
CA ALA A 39 26.99 -23.07 19.18
C ALA A 39 28.08 -23.38 20.23
N VAL A 40 28.72 -24.55 20.14
CA VAL A 40 29.85 -24.92 21.01
C VAL A 40 31.02 -23.97 20.79
N ASN A 41 31.37 -23.71 19.53
CA ASN A 41 32.42 -22.79 19.15
C ASN A 41 32.16 -21.36 19.65
N PHE A 42 30.91 -20.91 19.61
CA PHE A 42 30.50 -19.63 20.15
C PHE A 42 30.63 -19.59 21.67
N GLU A 43 30.11 -20.59 22.39
CA GLU A 43 30.22 -20.67 23.85
C GLU A 43 31.68 -20.64 24.31
N GLU A 44 32.55 -21.40 23.65
CA GLU A 44 33.99 -21.39 23.94
C GLU A 44 34.62 -20.02 23.74
N SER A 45 34.23 -19.33 22.66
CA SER A 45 34.73 -17.99 22.34
C SER A 45 34.23 -16.96 23.35
N PHE A 46 32.97 -17.08 23.77
CA PHE A 46 32.35 -16.19 24.75
C PHE A 46 32.93 -16.38 26.16
N ARG A 47 33.18 -17.63 26.58
CA ARG A 47 33.81 -17.94 27.88
C ARG A 47 35.25 -17.42 28.00
N LYS A 48 35.94 -17.18 26.88
CA LYS A 48 37.30 -16.63 26.86
C LYS A 48 37.34 -15.12 27.09
N ILE A 49 36.21 -14.42 26.98
CA ILE A 49 36.12 -12.97 27.21
C ILE A 49 36.42 -12.70 28.69
N ARG A 50 37.38 -11.81 28.94
CA ARG A 50 37.69 -11.30 30.28
C ARG A 50 37.14 -9.90 30.44
N PHE A 51 36.77 -9.56 31.67
CA PHE A 51 36.27 -8.24 32.03
C PHE A 51 37.23 -7.59 33.03
N ASP A 52 37.40 -6.28 32.94
CA ASP A 52 38.20 -5.51 33.88
C ASP A 52 37.44 -5.24 35.19
N SER A 53 38.08 -4.54 36.14
CA SER A 53 37.48 -4.22 37.43
C SER A 53 36.26 -3.29 37.36
N LYS A 54 36.00 -2.67 36.20
CA LYS A 54 34.83 -1.83 35.94
C LYS A 54 33.73 -2.60 35.21
N GLY A 55 33.95 -3.88 34.91
CA GLY A 55 33.03 -4.71 34.14
C GLY A 55 33.08 -4.44 32.64
N GLU A 56 34.08 -3.72 32.13
CA GLU A 56 34.27 -3.55 30.68
C GLU A 56 35.02 -4.73 30.08
N PRO A 57 34.68 -5.18 28.85
CA PRO A 57 35.37 -6.29 28.22
C PRO A 57 36.78 -5.89 27.79
N ILE A 58 37.75 -6.79 28.04
CA ILE A 58 39.14 -6.67 27.61
C ILE A 58 39.23 -7.09 26.14
N LEU A 59 39.43 -6.13 25.24
CA LEU A 59 39.25 -6.32 23.79
C LEU A 59 40.18 -7.36 23.17
N GLU A 60 41.37 -7.56 23.74
CA GLU A 60 42.34 -8.57 23.33
C GLU A 60 41.82 -10.00 23.53
N THR A 61 40.80 -10.17 24.37
CA THR A 61 40.14 -11.45 24.66
C THR A 61 38.86 -11.67 23.87
N VAL A 62 38.43 -10.66 23.08
CA VAL A 62 37.22 -10.71 22.26
C VAL A 62 37.62 -11.03 20.81
N ASP A 63 37.34 -12.26 20.38
CA ASP A 63 37.66 -12.70 19.02
C ASP A 63 36.70 -12.16 17.95
N GLY A 64 37.02 -12.44 16.68
CA GLY A 64 36.24 -11.97 15.53
C GLY A 64 34.79 -12.48 15.51
N ARG A 65 34.52 -13.69 16.01
CA ARG A 65 33.16 -14.27 16.02
C ARG A 65 32.26 -13.48 16.97
N ILE A 66 32.75 -13.21 18.18
CA ILE A 66 32.02 -12.41 19.17
C ILE A 66 31.81 -10.99 18.65
N ARG A 67 32.83 -10.37 18.03
CA ARG A 67 32.70 -9.01 17.48
C ARG A 67 31.63 -8.93 16.40
N SER A 68 31.58 -9.91 15.49
CA SER A 68 30.58 -9.96 14.43
C SER A 68 29.17 -10.16 14.98
N LEU A 69 28.97 -11.08 15.92
CA LEU A 69 27.64 -11.27 16.53
C LEU A 69 27.23 -10.04 17.36
N ALA A 70 28.15 -9.45 18.12
CA ALA A 70 27.88 -8.26 18.91
C ALA A 70 27.47 -7.06 18.04
N LEU A 71 28.00 -6.95 16.82
CA LEU A 71 27.54 -5.96 15.84
C LEU A 71 26.09 -6.21 15.41
N VAL A 72 25.73 -7.46 15.10
CA VAL A 72 24.35 -7.81 14.73
C VAL A 72 23.38 -7.55 15.90
N ILE A 73 23.77 -7.93 17.12
CA ILE A 73 22.92 -7.74 18.31
C ILE A 73 22.78 -6.27 18.69
N GLU A 74 23.79 -5.42 18.48
CA GLU A 74 23.61 -3.96 18.59
C GLU A 74 22.55 -3.45 17.62
N GLN A 75 22.51 -3.95 16.39
CA GLN A 75 21.46 -3.57 15.44
C GLN A 75 20.09 -4.04 15.90
N VAL A 76 19.97 -5.28 16.39
CA VAL A 76 18.70 -5.82 16.94
C VAL A 76 18.23 -4.99 18.14
N ASP A 77 19.12 -4.72 19.09
CA ASP A 77 18.84 -3.89 20.28
C ASP A 77 18.42 -2.47 19.91
N HIS A 78 19.11 -1.85 18.96
CA HIS A 78 18.72 -0.55 18.44
C HIS A 78 17.32 -0.58 17.83
N ARG A 79 17.00 -1.57 16.99
CA ARG A 79 15.67 -1.72 16.38
C ARG A 79 14.59 -1.92 17.43
N ASP A 80 14.84 -2.76 18.43
CA ASP A 80 13.91 -3.01 19.54
C ASP A 80 13.64 -1.72 20.33
N LYS A 81 14.69 -1.00 20.73
CA LYS A 81 14.57 0.27 21.47
C LYS A 81 13.80 1.33 20.67
N MET A 82 14.08 1.47 19.37
CA MET A 82 13.40 2.44 18.50
C MET A 82 11.91 2.12 18.34
N LYS A 83 11.54 0.85 18.19
CA LYS A 83 10.15 0.41 18.09
C LYS A 83 9.40 0.49 19.43
N SER A 84 10.07 0.21 20.55
CA SER A 84 9.48 0.34 21.88
C SER A 84 9.33 1.78 22.35
N ALA A 85 10.12 2.72 21.82
CA ALA A 85 10.03 4.13 22.15
C ALA A 85 8.75 4.81 21.61
N ILE A 86 8.26 4.36 20.45
CA ILE A 86 7.04 4.87 19.83
C ILE A 86 6.41 3.81 18.92
N SER A 87 5.12 3.53 19.12
CA SER A 87 4.40 2.58 18.27
C SER A 87 4.09 3.17 16.89
N LEU A 88 3.87 2.32 15.89
CA LEU A 88 3.44 2.78 14.56
C LEU A 88 2.10 3.55 14.64
N GLU A 89 1.17 3.10 15.48
CA GLU A 89 -0.10 3.78 15.76
C GLU A 89 0.13 5.20 16.27
N GLN A 90 0.98 5.38 17.29
CA GLN A 90 1.33 6.71 17.83
C GLN A 90 1.98 7.62 16.77
N ILE A 91 2.79 7.06 15.87
CA ILE A 91 3.34 7.80 14.72
C ILE A 91 2.20 8.25 13.80
N GLN A 92 1.28 7.36 13.44
CA GLN A 92 0.15 7.70 12.56
C GLN A 92 -0.77 8.75 13.21
N GLU A 93 -1.16 8.57 14.47
CA GLU A 93 -1.94 9.54 15.23
C GLU A 93 -1.25 10.90 15.27
N GLY A 94 0.06 10.90 15.58
CA GLY A 94 0.90 12.09 15.57
C GLY A 94 0.85 12.81 14.23
N TYR A 95 0.93 12.10 13.11
CA TYR A 95 0.84 12.67 11.78
C TYR A 95 -0.57 13.23 11.49
N PHE A 96 -1.62 12.43 11.70
CA PHE A 96 -3.00 12.84 11.40
C PHE A 96 -3.46 14.02 12.27
N ASN A 97 -3.08 14.08 13.54
CA ASN A 97 -3.41 15.20 14.42
C ASN A 97 -2.82 16.53 13.91
N ARG A 98 -1.64 16.50 13.29
CA ARG A 98 -1.01 17.69 12.69
C ARG A 98 -1.75 18.15 11.45
N ILE A 99 -2.16 17.21 10.59
CA ILE A 99 -2.93 17.55 9.38
C ILE A 99 -4.33 18.03 9.78
N GLU A 100 -5.03 17.29 10.63
CA GLU A 100 -6.38 17.64 11.07
C GLU A 100 -6.41 18.99 11.81
N GLY A 101 -5.43 19.24 12.70
CA GLY A 101 -5.34 20.49 13.44
C GLY A 101 -5.29 21.74 12.53
N ASN A 102 -4.73 21.61 11.33
CA ASN A 102 -4.65 22.71 10.35
C ASN A 102 -5.79 22.71 9.32
N PHE A 103 -6.34 21.54 8.97
CA PHE A 103 -7.20 21.40 7.78
C PHE A 103 -8.62 20.87 8.06
N ASN A 104 -8.99 20.57 9.31
CA ASN A 104 -10.30 20.01 9.66
C ASN A 104 -11.49 20.87 9.19
N HIS A 105 -11.35 22.20 9.22
CA HIS A 105 -12.41 23.09 8.72
C HIS A 105 -12.74 22.81 7.24
N PHE A 106 -11.72 22.77 6.39
CA PHE A 106 -11.88 22.46 4.96
C PHE A 106 -12.38 21.02 4.74
N TYR A 107 -11.92 20.08 5.57
CA TYR A 107 -12.34 18.68 5.49
C TYR A 107 -13.82 18.50 5.81
N LYS A 108 -14.35 19.21 6.82
CA LYS A 108 -15.79 19.20 7.13
C LYS A 108 -16.61 19.76 5.97
N ILE A 109 -16.20 20.90 5.41
CA ILE A 109 -16.86 21.49 4.23
C ILE A 109 -16.87 20.50 3.07
N MET A 110 -15.76 19.82 2.83
CA MET A 110 -15.63 18.80 1.78
C MET A 110 -16.67 17.68 1.95
N LEU A 111 -16.78 17.14 3.17
CA LEU A 111 -17.73 16.07 3.51
C LEU A 111 -19.19 16.54 3.43
N GLU A 112 -19.50 17.70 3.99
CA GLU A 112 -20.85 18.28 4.03
C GLU A 112 -21.41 18.56 2.62
N ASN A 113 -20.54 18.92 1.68
CA ASN A 113 -20.91 19.23 0.30
C ASN A 113 -20.71 18.05 -0.67
N ASN A 114 -20.22 16.91 -0.19
CA ASN A 114 -19.93 15.72 -1.00
C ASN A 114 -19.07 16.03 -2.25
N VAL A 115 -18.00 16.81 -2.05
CA VAL A 115 -17.05 17.24 -3.10
C VAL A 115 -15.68 16.61 -2.90
N SER A 116 -14.87 16.52 -3.96
CA SER A 116 -13.53 15.93 -3.89
C SER A 116 -12.48 16.90 -3.31
N PRO A 117 -11.34 16.39 -2.80
CA PRO A 117 -10.19 17.22 -2.44
C PRO A 117 -9.75 18.17 -3.55
N HIS A 118 -9.79 17.71 -4.81
CA HIS A 118 -9.47 18.53 -5.97
C HIS A 118 -10.40 19.73 -6.10
N GLN A 119 -11.71 19.51 -5.99
CA GLN A 119 -12.72 20.56 -6.15
C GLN A 119 -12.57 21.64 -5.07
N VAL A 120 -12.40 21.25 -3.81
CA VAL A 120 -12.20 22.20 -2.69
C VAL A 120 -10.91 23.01 -2.91
N ALA A 121 -9.79 22.34 -3.20
CA ALA A 121 -8.52 23.01 -3.42
C ALA A 121 -8.57 23.97 -4.61
N ASN A 122 -9.25 23.58 -5.70
CA ASN A 122 -9.38 24.40 -6.90
C ASN A 122 -10.17 25.69 -6.62
N VAL A 123 -11.35 25.56 -6.00
CA VAL A 123 -12.17 26.72 -5.61
C VAL A 123 -11.41 27.66 -4.69
N ILE A 124 -10.65 27.13 -3.73
CA ILE A 124 -9.90 27.96 -2.78
C ILE A 124 -8.75 28.69 -3.48
N ALA A 125 -7.89 27.96 -4.19
CA ALA A 125 -6.65 28.48 -4.75
C ALA A 125 -6.85 29.37 -5.98
N TYR A 126 -7.85 29.09 -6.80
CA TYR A 126 -8.08 29.78 -8.07
C TYR A 126 -9.35 30.64 -8.09
N GLY A 127 -10.15 30.63 -7.02
CA GLY A 127 -11.31 31.51 -6.85
C GLY A 127 -10.95 32.99 -6.64
N GLU A 128 -11.98 33.80 -6.41
CA GLU A 128 -11.84 35.26 -6.31
C GLU A 128 -11.31 35.73 -4.93
N GLN A 129 -11.30 34.88 -3.91
CA GLN A 129 -10.82 35.25 -2.58
C GLN A 129 -9.30 35.43 -2.50
N SER A 130 -8.84 36.28 -1.59
CA SER A 130 -7.41 36.35 -1.26
C SER A 130 -6.95 35.06 -0.58
N ILE A 131 -5.82 34.55 -1.07
CA ILE A 131 -5.13 33.37 -0.54
C ILE A 131 -3.80 33.72 0.15
N ASP A 132 -3.56 35.00 0.48
CA ASP A 132 -2.30 35.46 1.13
C ASP A 132 -2.05 34.74 2.45
N HIS A 133 -3.03 34.76 3.34
CA HIS A 133 -2.96 34.11 4.65
C HIS A 133 -2.73 32.59 4.58
N LEU A 134 -3.20 31.92 3.52
CA LEU A 134 -2.99 30.48 3.34
C LEU A 134 -1.58 30.16 2.84
N ASP A 135 -0.99 31.04 2.04
CA ASP A 135 0.36 30.87 1.53
C ASP A 135 1.43 31.14 2.59
N GLU A 136 1.19 32.12 3.47
CA GLU A 136 2.11 32.49 4.56
C GLU A 136 2.39 31.34 5.54
N VAL A 137 1.38 30.49 5.79
CA VAL A 137 1.48 29.38 6.76
C VAL A 137 2.08 28.09 6.16
N ILE A 138 2.29 28.02 4.84
CA ILE A 138 2.78 26.82 4.16
C ILE A 138 4.17 26.42 4.67
N ASN A 139 5.11 27.37 4.68
CA ASN A 139 6.48 27.10 5.10
C ASN A 139 6.56 26.63 6.57
N PRO A 140 5.89 27.28 7.53
CA PRO A 140 5.77 26.76 8.90
C PRO A 140 5.21 25.33 8.98
N ILE A 141 4.14 25.02 8.23
CA ILE A 141 3.54 23.67 8.23
C ILE A 141 4.52 22.63 7.68
N LEU A 142 5.17 22.92 6.55
CA LEU A 142 6.13 22.00 5.94
C LEU A 142 7.32 21.73 6.87
N LYS A 143 7.86 22.77 7.50
CA LYS A 143 8.95 22.65 8.47
C LYS A 143 8.55 21.79 9.66
N TYR A 144 7.36 22.00 10.21
CA TYR A 144 6.87 21.22 11.33
C TYR A 144 6.66 19.74 10.98
N LEU A 145 6.23 19.43 9.75
CA LEU A 145 6.13 18.06 9.26
C LEU A 145 7.51 17.42 9.04
N GLU A 146 8.47 18.19 8.54
CA GLU A 146 9.86 17.74 8.39
C GLU A 146 10.49 17.39 9.74
N GLU A 147 10.42 18.29 10.73
CA GLU A 147 10.90 18.05 12.09
C GLU A 147 10.23 16.83 12.74
N PHE A 148 8.92 16.65 12.52
CA PHE A 148 8.21 15.46 13.00
C PHE A 148 8.79 14.18 12.38
N TRP A 149 8.98 14.16 11.06
CA TRP A 149 9.46 12.98 10.36
C TRP A 149 10.93 12.67 10.64
N GLU A 150 11.78 13.68 10.82
CA GLU A 150 13.17 13.48 11.24
C GLU A 150 13.29 12.70 12.55
N LEU A 151 12.32 12.88 13.46
CA LEU A 151 12.31 12.20 14.75
C LEU A 151 11.79 10.76 14.70
N VAL A 152 10.80 10.47 13.83
CA VAL A 152 10.03 9.20 13.93
C VAL A 152 10.06 8.33 12.68
N ALA A 153 10.55 8.82 11.53
CA ALA A 153 10.53 8.07 10.28
C ALA A 153 11.27 6.74 10.40
N GLU A 154 12.43 6.73 11.06
CA GLU A 154 13.21 5.51 11.33
C GLU A 154 12.34 4.45 12.02
N SER A 155 11.76 4.76 13.18
CA SER A 155 10.88 3.85 13.92
C SER A 155 9.69 3.38 13.08
N GLY A 156 9.07 4.27 12.30
CA GLY A 156 7.97 3.92 11.41
C GLY A 156 8.35 2.87 10.37
N TYR A 157 9.52 3.02 9.72
CA TYR A 157 10.05 2.02 8.80
C TYR A 157 10.38 0.71 9.52
N LEU A 158 11.02 0.76 10.68
CA LEU A 158 11.40 -0.44 11.44
C LEU A 158 10.21 -1.32 11.81
N HIS A 159 9.07 -0.72 12.19
CA HIS A 159 7.83 -1.46 12.45
C HIS A 159 7.35 -2.22 11.21
N LEU A 160 7.42 -1.62 10.02
CA LEU A 160 6.97 -2.24 8.78
C LEU A 160 7.99 -3.22 8.18
N GLU A 161 9.28 -2.97 8.37
CA GLU A 161 10.36 -3.86 7.92
C GLU A 161 10.34 -5.20 8.67
N ASP A 162 10.09 -5.16 9.98
CA ASP A 162 10.11 -6.35 10.84
C ASP A 162 8.79 -7.16 10.80
N ASP A 163 7.76 -6.65 10.12
CA ASP A 163 6.49 -7.36 9.88
C ASP A 163 6.62 -8.30 8.67
N TYR A 164 7.42 -9.36 8.79
CA TYR A 164 7.79 -10.25 7.67
C TYR A 164 6.62 -11.04 7.09
N ASP A 165 5.58 -11.30 7.88
CA ASP A 165 4.41 -12.09 7.47
C ASP A 165 3.32 -11.26 6.79
N SER A 166 3.61 -9.98 6.48
CA SER A 166 2.66 -9.01 5.93
C SER A 166 2.86 -8.77 4.45
N ILE A 167 1.76 -8.81 3.68
CA ILE A 167 1.75 -8.37 2.29
C ILE A 167 1.65 -6.85 2.27
N LYS A 168 2.80 -6.18 2.18
CA LYS A 168 2.88 -4.72 2.10
C LYS A 168 2.86 -4.25 0.65
N ALA A 169 1.98 -3.32 0.32
CA ALA A 169 2.01 -2.60 -0.95
C ALA A 169 2.54 -1.20 -0.72
N VAL A 170 3.54 -0.77 -1.49
CA VAL A 170 4.14 0.57 -1.38
C VAL A 170 3.66 1.42 -2.53
N PHE A 171 3.01 2.54 -2.22
CA PHE A 171 2.50 3.45 -3.22
C PHE A 171 3.61 4.30 -3.86
N GLY A 172 3.57 4.39 -5.19
CA GLY A 172 4.43 5.28 -5.95
C GLY A 172 3.88 5.60 -7.33
N GLY A 173 4.68 6.31 -8.14
CA GLY A 173 4.28 6.76 -9.47
C GLY A 173 3.55 8.11 -9.50
N ASP A 174 3.04 8.60 -8.36
CA ASP A 174 2.48 9.94 -8.20
C ASP A 174 2.82 10.50 -6.79
N LEU A 175 2.49 11.77 -6.52
CA LEU A 175 2.70 12.43 -5.23
C LEU A 175 1.88 11.80 -4.10
N PHE A 176 0.67 11.34 -4.41
CA PHE A 176 -0.26 10.65 -3.50
C PHE A 176 -1.32 9.93 -4.34
N PRO A 177 -2.05 8.93 -3.81
CA PRO A 177 -3.13 8.28 -4.54
C PRO A 177 -4.16 9.25 -5.11
N SER A 178 -4.90 8.80 -6.13
CA SER A 178 -6.01 9.57 -6.71
C SER A 178 -6.96 10.12 -5.64
N ASN A 179 -7.53 11.29 -5.92
CA ASN A 179 -8.50 11.96 -5.04
C ASN A 179 -9.95 11.58 -5.36
N GLU A 180 -10.17 10.82 -6.44
CA GLU A 180 -11.50 10.36 -6.85
C GLU A 180 -11.89 9.05 -6.16
N GLU A 181 -10.91 8.19 -5.89
CA GLU A 181 -11.14 6.87 -5.30
C GLU A 181 -10.06 6.55 -4.26
N ASN A 182 -10.47 5.97 -3.14
CA ASN A 182 -9.55 5.53 -2.10
C ASN A 182 -8.83 4.25 -2.55
N ILE A 183 -7.51 4.29 -2.65
CA ILE A 183 -6.74 3.14 -3.15
C ILE A 183 -6.85 1.90 -2.26
N ALA A 184 -7.11 2.07 -0.96
CA ALA A 184 -7.33 0.96 -0.05
C ALA A 184 -8.67 0.26 -0.32
N SER A 185 -9.66 0.97 -0.86
CA SER A 185 -10.91 0.34 -1.32
C SER A 185 -10.68 -0.66 -2.47
N LYS A 186 -9.63 -0.44 -3.27
CA LYS A 186 -9.21 -1.35 -4.34
C LYS A 186 -8.29 -2.44 -3.82
N CYS A 187 -7.22 -2.07 -3.12
CA CYS A 187 -6.11 -2.98 -2.85
C CYS A 187 -6.17 -3.62 -1.45
N GLY A 188 -6.90 -3.02 -0.52
CA GLY A 188 -6.84 -3.33 0.91
C GLY A 188 -7.40 -4.70 1.28
N ILE A 189 -8.16 -5.35 0.40
CA ILE A 189 -8.58 -6.75 0.56
C ILE A 189 -7.49 -7.76 0.16
N TYR A 190 -6.36 -7.29 -0.36
CA TYR A 190 -5.28 -8.15 -0.88
C TYR A 190 -3.98 -7.95 -0.13
N THR A 191 -3.71 -6.71 0.27
CA THR A 191 -2.50 -6.28 0.96
C THR A 191 -2.79 -6.02 2.41
N ASP A 192 -1.99 -6.53 3.33
CA ASP A 192 -2.14 -6.29 4.77
C ASP A 192 -1.97 -4.83 5.15
N THR A 193 -0.97 -4.18 4.55
CA THR A 193 -0.69 -2.76 4.76
C THR A 193 -0.38 -2.08 3.44
N ILE A 194 -1.04 -0.97 3.17
CA ILE A 194 -0.71 -0.06 2.07
C ILE A 194 0.11 1.08 2.64
N ILE A 195 1.35 1.19 2.20
CA ILE A 195 2.29 2.21 2.63
C ILE A 195 2.17 3.38 1.66
N LEU A 196 1.60 4.46 2.15
CA LEU A 196 1.44 5.70 1.41
C LEU A 196 2.56 6.67 1.77
N PRO A 197 3.03 7.49 0.82
CA PRO A 197 4.01 8.52 1.11
C PRO A 197 3.38 9.68 1.86
N CYS A 198 4.18 10.42 2.63
CA CYS A 198 3.80 11.76 3.03
C CYS A 198 3.90 12.68 1.78
N PRO A 199 2.77 13.19 1.25
CA PRO A 199 2.78 13.97 0.00
C PRO A 199 3.53 15.29 0.16
N PHE A 200 3.58 15.84 1.38
CA PHE A 200 4.25 17.09 1.70
C PHE A 200 5.78 16.95 1.65
N ILE A 201 6.32 15.85 2.19
CA ILE A 201 7.76 15.57 2.10
C ILE A 201 8.15 15.27 0.65
N ARG A 202 7.35 14.44 -0.05
CA ARG A 202 7.58 14.10 -1.46
C ARG A 202 7.63 15.33 -2.37
N SER A 203 6.78 16.32 -2.11
CA SER A 203 6.68 17.55 -2.91
C SER A 203 7.42 18.77 -2.33
N ARG A 204 8.21 18.62 -1.25
CA ARG A 204 8.83 19.75 -0.52
C ARG A 204 9.63 20.72 -1.40
N HIS A 205 10.32 20.18 -2.41
CA HIS A 205 11.12 20.98 -3.34
C HIS A 205 10.25 21.75 -4.34
N MET A 206 9.10 21.18 -4.72
CA MET A 206 8.15 21.82 -5.63
C MET A 206 7.51 23.05 -5.01
N PHE A 207 7.27 23.04 -3.69
CA PHE A 207 6.81 24.23 -2.96
C PHE A 207 7.75 25.44 -3.06
N LYS A 208 9.02 25.25 -3.44
CA LYS A 208 9.96 26.36 -3.68
C LYS A 208 9.86 26.94 -5.09
N VAL A 209 9.25 26.21 -6.02
CA VAL A 209 9.19 26.56 -7.46
C VAL A 209 7.78 26.95 -7.89
N TRP A 210 6.76 26.34 -7.30
CA TRP A 210 5.36 26.64 -7.56
C TRP A 210 5.01 28.07 -7.19
N ASP A 211 4.12 28.67 -7.99
CA ASP A 211 3.50 29.93 -7.64
C ASP A 211 2.57 29.80 -6.43
N LYS A 212 2.12 30.95 -5.93
CA LYS A 212 1.25 31.02 -4.76
C LYS A 212 -0.03 30.19 -4.88
N LYS A 213 -0.71 30.24 -6.03
CA LYS A 213 -1.96 29.50 -6.24
C LYS A 213 -1.68 28.00 -6.27
N GLN A 214 -0.63 27.59 -6.97
CA GLN A 214 -0.19 26.20 -7.03
C GLN A 214 0.16 25.65 -5.64
N ARG A 215 0.92 26.39 -4.82
CA ARG A 215 1.26 25.97 -3.45
C ARG A 215 0.02 25.74 -2.59
N VAL A 216 -0.90 26.71 -2.55
CA VAL A 216 -2.16 26.59 -1.80
C VAL A 216 -3.00 25.43 -2.31
N TYR A 217 -3.11 25.28 -3.63
CA TYR A 217 -3.82 24.18 -4.27
C TYR A 217 -3.28 22.81 -3.84
N TYR A 218 -1.98 22.56 -4.01
CA TYR A 218 -1.40 21.25 -3.70
C TYR A 218 -1.40 20.96 -2.20
N LEU A 219 -1.18 21.97 -1.35
CA LEU A 219 -1.28 21.82 0.11
C LEU A 219 -2.68 21.32 0.51
N LEU A 220 -3.73 22.04 0.09
CA LEU A 220 -5.11 21.71 0.44
C LEU A 220 -5.52 20.37 -0.16
N LYS A 221 -5.25 20.14 -1.45
CA LYS A 221 -5.58 18.89 -2.13
C LYS A 221 -5.00 17.70 -1.38
N HIS A 222 -3.72 17.76 -1.02
CA HIS A 222 -3.02 16.66 -0.36
C HIS A 222 -3.40 16.49 1.11
N ALA A 223 -3.67 17.58 1.84
CA ALA A 223 -4.17 17.52 3.21
C ALA A 223 -5.54 16.85 3.29
N LEU A 224 -6.48 17.28 2.45
CA LEU A 224 -7.82 16.72 2.39
C LEU A 224 -7.81 15.26 1.96
N ASN A 225 -7.03 14.93 0.92
CA ASN A 225 -6.88 13.54 0.48
C ASN A 225 -6.24 12.67 1.57
N THR A 226 -5.21 13.17 2.27
CA THR A 226 -4.62 12.48 3.42
C THR A 226 -5.66 12.12 4.48
N LEU A 227 -6.52 13.09 4.87
CA LEU A 227 -7.53 12.88 5.92
C LEU A 227 -8.56 11.79 5.58
N GLN A 228 -8.79 11.50 4.29
CA GLN A 228 -9.65 10.39 3.86
C GLN A 228 -9.11 9.01 4.27
N TYR A 229 -7.82 8.90 4.60
CA TYR A 229 -7.18 7.66 5.04
C TYR A 229 -7.10 7.52 6.58
N LYS A 230 -7.51 8.54 7.34
CA LYS A 230 -7.37 8.56 8.81
C LYS A 230 -8.04 7.35 9.48
N GLU A 231 -9.28 7.04 9.11
CA GLU A 231 -10.01 5.90 9.70
C GLU A 231 -9.33 4.55 9.42
N LEU A 232 -8.69 4.40 8.25
CA LEU A 232 -7.99 3.16 7.87
C LEU A 232 -6.66 2.99 8.57
N ALA A 233 -5.94 4.10 8.77
CA ALA A 233 -4.63 4.11 9.40
C ALA A 233 -4.70 3.97 10.93
N LEU A 234 -5.77 4.49 11.54
CA LEU A 234 -6.01 4.46 12.98
C LEU A 234 -7.01 3.37 13.40
N ALA A 235 -7.32 2.43 12.51
CA ALA A 235 -8.17 1.30 12.86
C ALA A 235 -7.44 0.36 13.83
N GLU A 236 -8.08 0.04 14.95
CA GLU A 236 -7.59 -0.95 15.92
C GLU A 236 -7.54 -2.35 15.29
N LEU A 237 -6.40 -2.67 14.70
CA LEU A 237 -6.08 -3.90 13.97
C LEU A 237 -4.63 -4.29 14.25
N ASP A 238 -4.35 -5.59 14.21
CA ASP A 238 -2.97 -6.11 14.38
C ASP A 238 -2.01 -5.55 13.32
N LYS A 239 -2.48 -5.48 12.07
CA LYS A 239 -1.78 -4.86 10.95
C LYS A 239 -2.59 -3.65 10.46
N PRO A 240 -2.00 -2.44 10.40
CA PRO A 240 -2.71 -1.28 9.91
C PRO A 240 -3.02 -1.45 8.42
N ILE A 241 -4.24 -1.12 8.01
CA ILE A 241 -4.62 -1.20 6.58
C ILE A 241 -3.80 -0.20 5.77
N VAL A 242 -3.55 0.98 6.34
CA VAL A 242 -2.77 2.05 5.72
C VAL A 242 -1.73 2.56 6.71
N ALA A 243 -0.52 2.79 6.25
CA ALA A 243 0.51 3.49 6.98
C ALA A 243 1.08 4.62 6.11
N ILE A 244 1.07 5.85 6.60
CA ILE A 244 1.70 6.99 5.94
C ILE A 244 3.11 7.15 6.49
N LEU A 245 4.11 7.13 5.62
CA LEU A 245 5.51 7.37 5.96
C LEU A 245 6.15 8.35 4.98
N PRO A 246 7.13 9.15 5.40
CA PRO A 246 7.84 10.05 4.50
C PRO A 246 8.77 9.24 3.62
N ASP A 247 9.07 9.76 2.43
CA ASP A 247 10.12 9.20 1.60
C ASP A 247 11.48 9.52 2.24
N LYS A 248 12.02 8.60 3.06
CA LYS A 248 13.27 8.83 3.81
C LYS A 248 14.41 9.20 2.86
N GLU A 249 14.42 8.60 1.67
CA GLU A 249 15.43 8.85 0.64
C GLU A 249 15.32 10.25 0.02
N MET A 250 14.15 10.90 0.13
CA MET A 250 13.97 12.30 -0.27
C MET A 250 14.37 13.27 0.82
N MET A 251 14.55 12.82 2.06
CA MET A 251 15.02 13.63 3.19
C MET A 251 16.55 13.65 3.30
N ASP A 252 17.21 12.55 2.89
CA ASP A 252 18.67 12.38 2.88
C ASP A 252 19.25 12.70 1.48
N GLU A 253 20.09 13.74 1.39
CA GLU A 253 20.72 14.16 0.12
C GLU A 253 21.57 13.07 -0.53
N PHE A 254 22.27 12.25 0.26
CA PHE A 254 23.11 11.18 -0.27
C PHE A 254 22.28 10.02 -0.81
N ALA A 255 21.16 9.70 -0.15
CA ALA A 255 20.20 8.72 -0.67
C ALA A 255 19.56 9.22 -1.97
N TYR A 256 19.18 10.49 -2.04
CA TYR A 256 18.65 11.12 -3.24
C TYR A 256 19.62 11.05 -4.43
N GLU A 257 20.91 11.37 -4.21
CA GLU A 257 21.94 11.31 -5.25
C GLU A 257 22.09 9.89 -5.82
N LYS A 258 22.01 8.86 -4.97
CA LYS A 258 22.04 7.46 -5.42
C LYS A 258 20.85 7.10 -6.29
N ILE A 259 19.65 7.53 -5.91
CA ILE A 259 18.43 7.30 -6.71
C ILE A 259 18.54 8.01 -8.06
N SER A 260 19.02 9.26 -8.05
CA SER A 260 19.24 10.05 -9.26
C SER A 260 20.19 9.34 -10.23
N LYS A 261 21.33 8.83 -9.76
CA LYS A 261 22.29 8.05 -10.57
C LYS A 261 21.70 6.76 -11.16
N LEU A 262 20.78 6.10 -10.46
CA LEU A 262 20.05 4.96 -11.02
C LEU A 262 19.08 5.43 -12.11
N GLY A 263 18.36 6.52 -11.85
CA GLY A 263 17.50 7.19 -12.82
C GLY A 263 18.22 7.60 -14.10
N GLU A 264 19.44 8.13 -14.00
CA GLU A 264 20.28 8.50 -15.16
C GLU A 264 20.53 7.30 -16.07
N LYS A 265 20.97 6.18 -15.50
CA LYS A 265 21.27 4.95 -16.25
C LYS A 265 20.04 4.42 -16.98
N ASP A 266 18.89 4.43 -16.31
CA ASP A 266 17.64 3.93 -16.88
C ASP A 266 17.04 4.90 -17.91
N ALA A 267 17.24 6.20 -17.73
CA ALA A 267 16.86 7.22 -18.69
C ALA A 267 17.67 7.11 -19.99
N LEU A 268 18.98 6.89 -19.90
CA LEU A 268 19.83 6.67 -21.07
C LEU A 268 19.42 5.41 -21.83
N TYR A 269 19.11 4.33 -21.10
CA TYR A 269 18.63 3.09 -21.71
C TYR A 269 17.26 3.29 -22.39
N HIS A 270 16.34 4.00 -21.72
CA HIS A 270 15.04 4.35 -22.27
C HIS A 270 15.17 5.21 -23.53
N ALA A 271 15.98 6.27 -23.49
CA ALA A 271 16.25 7.12 -24.65
C ALA A 271 16.85 6.30 -25.80
N GLY A 272 17.70 5.32 -25.50
CA GLY A 272 18.22 4.44 -26.54
C GLY A 272 17.18 3.55 -27.20
N LYS A 273 16.15 3.13 -26.48
CA LYS A 273 14.98 2.44 -27.08
C LYS A 273 14.12 3.39 -27.92
N VAL A 274 13.96 4.65 -27.48
CA VAL A 274 13.18 5.67 -28.22
C VAL A 274 13.83 6.04 -29.55
N PHE A 275 15.14 6.30 -29.54
CA PHE A 275 15.88 6.84 -30.69
C PHE A 275 16.69 5.78 -31.47
N ASP A 276 16.68 4.52 -31.04
CA ASP A 276 17.55 3.44 -31.56
C ASP A 276 19.04 3.85 -31.59
N ARG A 277 19.47 4.52 -30.52
CA ARG A 277 20.82 5.09 -30.39
C ARG A 277 21.34 4.89 -28.98
N LYS A 278 22.58 4.44 -28.83
CA LYS A 278 23.23 4.40 -27.52
C LYS A 278 23.71 5.80 -27.12
N PHE A 279 23.44 6.18 -25.87
CA PHE A 279 23.97 7.38 -25.22
C PHE A 279 24.88 6.97 -24.06
N GLU A 280 26.05 7.59 -23.94
CA GLU A 280 27.03 7.31 -22.89
C GLU A 280 26.80 8.14 -21.63
N SER A 281 26.17 9.31 -21.76
CA SER A 281 25.92 10.24 -20.65
C SER A 281 24.66 11.07 -20.87
N ILE A 282 24.14 11.65 -19.78
CA ILE A 282 23.02 12.60 -19.83
C ILE A 282 23.41 13.86 -20.62
N ASP A 283 24.66 14.30 -20.53
CA ASP A 283 25.16 15.44 -21.32
C ASP A 283 25.09 15.17 -22.82
N GLU A 284 25.49 13.96 -23.27
CA GLU A 284 25.35 13.55 -24.67
C GLU A 284 23.88 13.52 -25.11
N LEU A 285 23.00 12.96 -24.28
CA LEU A 285 21.56 12.91 -24.56
C LEU A 285 20.94 14.32 -24.63
N LEU A 286 21.36 15.22 -23.74
CA LEU A 286 20.94 16.62 -23.74
C LEU A 286 21.42 17.36 -24.99
N ASP A 287 22.67 17.18 -25.40
CA ASP A 287 23.21 17.83 -26.60
C ASP A 287 22.56 17.28 -27.87
N PHE A 288 22.27 15.99 -27.92
CA PHE A 288 21.43 15.40 -28.95
C PHE A 288 20.04 16.04 -28.97
N GLY A 289 19.36 16.12 -27.81
CA GLY A 289 18.04 16.75 -27.69
C GLY A 289 18.04 18.22 -28.13
N LYS A 290 19.07 19.01 -27.77
CA LYS A 290 19.20 20.41 -28.22
C LYS A 290 19.26 20.54 -29.74
N SER A 291 19.86 19.57 -30.44
CA SER A 291 19.95 19.57 -31.91
C SER A 291 18.60 19.37 -32.61
N LEU A 292 17.61 18.81 -31.90
CA LEU A 292 16.25 18.58 -32.39
C LEU A 292 15.33 19.74 -32.00
N ASP A 293 15.63 20.93 -32.52
CA ASP A 293 14.97 22.20 -32.17
C ASP A 293 13.57 22.40 -32.78
N THR A 294 13.11 21.49 -33.64
CA THR A 294 11.75 21.50 -34.20
C THR A 294 11.02 20.18 -33.95
N ILE A 295 9.69 20.23 -33.87
CA ILE A 295 8.85 19.03 -33.71
C ILE A 295 9.12 18.01 -34.83
N GLU A 296 9.30 18.49 -36.06
CA GLU A 296 9.62 17.64 -37.22
C GLU A 296 10.96 16.91 -37.06
N LYS A 297 12.01 17.60 -36.59
CA LYS A 297 13.30 16.95 -36.32
C LYS A 297 13.17 15.89 -35.23
N VAL A 298 12.42 16.18 -34.17
CA VAL A 298 12.17 15.22 -33.09
C VAL A 298 11.46 13.98 -33.60
N THR A 299 10.35 14.14 -34.34
CA THR A 299 9.55 13.00 -34.79
C THR A 299 10.24 12.14 -35.85
N ASN A 300 11.14 12.71 -36.66
CA ASN A 300 11.97 11.97 -37.61
C ASN A 300 13.04 11.09 -36.91
N GLU A 301 13.52 11.52 -35.74
CA GLU A 301 14.50 10.77 -34.97
C GLU A 301 13.89 9.68 -34.07
N ILE A 302 12.62 9.80 -33.67
CA ILE A 302 11.94 8.76 -32.87
C ILE A 302 11.75 7.50 -33.71
N LYS A 303 12.35 6.38 -33.27
CA LYS A 303 12.26 5.06 -33.92
C LYS A 303 11.19 4.19 -33.29
N ASP A 304 10.99 4.27 -31.97
CA ASP A 304 9.88 3.62 -31.29
C ASP A 304 8.92 4.66 -30.69
N ARG A 305 7.84 4.95 -31.43
CA ARG A 305 6.79 5.90 -31.01
C ARG A 305 6.03 5.40 -29.78
N ASN A 306 5.99 4.09 -29.51
CA ASN A 306 5.28 3.55 -28.34
C ASN A 306 6.03 3.81 -27.04
N ARG A 307 7.32 4.17 -27.11
CA ARG A 307 8.15 4.51 -25.94
C ARG A 307 8.12 6.01 -25.63
N VAL A 308 7.36 6.80 -26.38
CA VAL A 308 7.17 8.22 -26.10
C VAL A 308 5.76 8.41 -25.55
N LEU A 309 5.67 8.56 -24.22
CA LEU A 309 4.40 8.65 -23.50
C LEU A 309 4.38 9.86 -22.57
N PHE A 310 3.51 10.83 -22.91
CA PHE A 310 3.22 11.99 -22.05
C PHE A 310 2.12 11.66 -21.05
N ASP A 311 0.99 11.17 -21.56
CA ASP A 311 -0.15 10.71 -20.80
C ASP A 311 -0.91 9.63 -21.58
N THR A 312 -1.33 8.56 -20.91
CA THR A 312 -2.13 7.48 -21.50
C THR A 312 -3.52 7.91 -21.97
N GLU A 313 -4.04 9.02 -21.45
CA GLU A 313 -5.36 9.54 -21.83
C GLU A 313 -5.31 10.44 -23.07
N PHE A 314 -4.12 10.89 -23.49
CA PHE A 314 -3.98 11.74 -24.65
C PHE A 314 -4.26 10.95 -25.93
N LYS A 315 -5.24 11.42 -26.70
CA LYS A 315 -5.66 10.82 -27.99
C LYS A 315 -5.11 11.56 -29.20
N ASP A 316 -4.48 12.71 -28.97
CA ASP A 316 -3.90 13.55 -30.01
C ASP A 316 -2.68 12.90 -30.66
N SER A 317 -2.31 13.36 -31.85
CA SER A 317 -1.06 12.91 -32.49
C SER A 317 0.16 13.30 -31.65
N LEU A 318 1.23 12.53 -31.76
CA LEU A 318 2.46 12.77 -31.00
C LEU A 318 3.02 14.19 -31.24
N GLU A 319 2.93 14.68 -32.47
CA GLU A 319 3.35 16.03 -32.85
C GLU A 319 2.59 17.10 -32.05
N LEU A 320 1.28 16.93 -31.89
CA LEU A 320 0.44 17.85 -31.13
C LEU A 320 0.70 17.71 -29.63
N GLN A 321 0.93 16.50 -29.12
CA GLN A 321 1.32 16.30 -27.72
C GLN A 321 2.66 16.99 -27.40
N ILE A 322 3.68 16.86 -28.27
CA ILE A 322 4.97 17.54 -28.13
C ILE A 322 4.75 19.06 -28.14
N LYS A 323 3.96 19.57 -29.09
CA LYS A 323 3.62 21.00 -29.14
C LYS A 323 3.01 21.50 -27.84
N ASN A 324 1.95 20.84 -27.37
CA ASN A 324 1.27 21.21 -26.13
C ASN A 324 2.23 21.16 -24.93
N HIS A 325 3.15 20.19 -24.91
CA HIS A 325 4.14 20.08 -23.85
C HIS A 325 5.14 21.24 -23.83
N THR A 326 5.54 21.78 -24.99
CA THR A 326 6.44 22.96 -25.06
C THR A 326 5.85 24.22 -24.45
N GLU A 327 4.52 24.29 -24.32
CA GLU A 327 3.79 25.42 -23.75
C GLU A 327 3.34 25.15 -22.28
N SER A 328 3.62 23.96 -21.76
CA SER A 328 3.15 23.50 -20.44
C SER A 328 3.92 24.10 -19.27
N ASP A 329 3.34 24.02 -18.07
CA ASP A 329 4.03 24.40 -16.84
C ASP A 329 5.26 23.50 -16.55
N SER A 330 5.25 22.26 -17.02
CA SER A 330 6.41 21.36 -16.93
C SER A 330 7.61 21.90 -17.74
N ALA A 331 7.35 22.43 -18.93
CA ALA A 331 8.39 23.07 -19.75
C ALA A 331 8.94 24.34 -19.07
N LYS A 332 8.07 25.14 -18.44
CA LYS A 332 8.50 26.29 -17.63
C LYS A 332 9.38 25.87 -16.45
N ALA A 333 9.01 24.80 -15.75
CA ALA A 333 9.80 24.26 -14.64
C ALA A 333 11.19 23.79 -15.09
N MET A 334 11.28 23.16 -16.27
CA MET A 334 12.56 22.78 -16.90
C MET A 334 13.32 23.95 -17.54
N ARG A 335 12.71 25.15 -17.59
CA ARG A 335 13.28 26.36 -18.19
C ARG A 335 13.68 26.18 -19.65
N THR A 336 12.90 25.39 -20.39
CA THR A 336 13.13 25.12 -21.81
C THR A 336 11.81 24.91 -22.55
N ASN A 337 11.74 25.39 -23.78
CA ASN A 337 10.67 25.09 -24.74
C ASN A 337 11.19 24.29 -25.94
N ASN A 338 12.46 23.84 -25.92
CA ASN A 338 13.04 23.05 -26.99
C ASN A 338 12.40 21.65 -27.00
N PRO A 339 11.71 21.24 -28.08
CA PRO A 339 10.95 20.00 -28.12
C PRO A 339 11.85 18.76 -27.99
N GLY A 340 13.07 18.80 -28.54
CA GLY A 340 14.03 17.73 -28.42
C GLY A 340 14.52 17.52 -27.01
N VAL A 341 14.87 18.60 -26.30
CA VAL A 341 15.26 18.51 -24.87
C VAL A 341 14.13 17.92 -24.03
N LEU A 342 12.89 18.35 -24.27
CA LEU A 342 11.73 17.84 -23.53
C LEU A 342 11.51 16.34 -23.76
N VAL A 343 11.54 15.88 -25.01
CA VAL A 343 11.37 14.44 -25.33
C VAL A 343 12.54 13.61 -24.82
N SER A 344 13.78 14.06 -25.02
CA SER A 344 14.99 13.35 -24.58
C SER A 344 15.04 13.16 -23.06
N MET A 345 14.57 14.15 -22.29
CA MET A 345 14.62 14.11 -20.83
C MET A 345 13.35 13.60 -20.14
N MET A 346 12.26 13.39 -20.88
CA MET A 346 10.96 12.98 -20.32
C MET A 346 11.04 11.69 -19.50
N GLY A 347 11.84 10.72 -19.94
CA GLY A 347 12.03 9.45 -19.24
C GLY A 347 12.78 9.58 -17.92
N PHE A 348 13.56 10.65 -17.72
CA PHE A 348 14.46 10.78 -16.56
C PHE A 348 13.71 10.79 -15.23
N GLY A 349 12.73 11.68 -15.09
CA GLY A 349 11.93 11.77 -13.86
C GLY A 349 11.15 10.48 -13.60
N ARG A 350 10.54 9.90 -14.65
CA ARG A 350 9.72 8.68 -14.55
C ARG A 350 10.57 7.46 -14.17
N MET A 351 11.75 7.31 -14.74
CA MET A 351 12.68 6.21 -14.41
C MET A 351 13.25 6.37 -13.00
N SER A 352 13.54 7.60 -12.56
CA SER A 352 13.97 7.88 -11.19
C SER A 352 12.90 7.46 -10.18
N VAL A 353 11.63 7.82 -10.42
CA VAL A 353 10.50 7.41 -9.57
C VAL A 353 10.32 5.89 -9.54
N CYS A 354 10.55 5.18 -10.66
CA CYS A 354 10.49 3.72 -10.68
C CYS A 354 11.57 3.09 -9.79
N ASN A 355 12.80 3.62 -9.82
CA ASN A 355 13.89 3.14 -8.97
C ASN A 355 13.65 3.43 -7.49
N GLU A 356 13.19 4.65 -7.18
CA GLU A 356 12.77 5.02 -5.83
C GLU A 356 11.71 4.05 -5.28
N LEU A 357 10.67 3.77 -6.08
CA LEU A 357 9.60 2.86 -5.68
C LEU A 357 10.12 1.45 -5.40
N LEU A 358 10.97 0.90 -6.28
CA LEU A 358 11.55 -0.43 -6.08
C LEU A 358 12.43 -0.52 -4.83
N LEU A 359 13.25 0.50 -4.57
CA LEU A 359 14.08 0.55 -3.38
C LEU A 359 13.24 0.57 -2.10
N LYS A 360 12.19 1.39 -2.07
CA LYS A 360 11.27 1.47 -0.91
C LYS A 360 10.50 0.18 -0.71
N SER A 361 9.98 -0.40 -1.79
CA SER A 361 9.33 -1.71 -1.75
C SER A 361 10.27 -2.76 -1.19
N SER A 362 11.50 -2.83 -1.70
CA SER A 362 12.49 -3.79 -1.21
C SER A 362 12.83 -3.60 0.27
N LYS A 363 12.95 -2.35 0.73
CA LYS A 363 13.31 -2.03 2.11
C LYS A 363 12.34 -2.63 3.11
N VAL A 364 11.04 -2.49 2.86
CA VAL A 364 9.98 -3.01 3.74
C VAL A 364 9.52 -4.42 3.35
N GLY A 365 10.18 -5.10 2.41
CA GLY A 365 9.73 -6.39 1.88
C GLY A 365 8.35 -6.33 1.22
N GLY A 366 7.96 -5.16 0.70
CA GLY A 366 6.70 -4.90 0.03
C GLY A 366 6.80 -4.97 -1.49
N ILE A 367 5.67 -4.69 -2.14
CA ILE A 367 5.52 -4.69 -3.60
C ILE A 367 5.08 -3.31 -4.11
N PRO A 368 5.55 -2.86 -5.29
CA PRO A 368 5.11 -1.62 -5.91
C PRO A 368 3.60 -1.59 -6.17
N LEU A 369 2.96 -0.49 -5.79
CA LEU A 369 1.56 -0.17 -6.07
C LEU A 369 1.49 1.17 -6.82
N ILE A 370 0.96 1.13 -8.04
CA ILE A 370 0.82 2.30 -8.92
C ILE A 370 -0.61 2.31 -9.45
N ASP A 371 -1.35 3.38 -9.17
CA ASP A 371 -2.70 3.63 -9.70
C ASP A 371 -2.67 4.53 -10.94
N ALA A 372 -1.67 5.41 -11.07
CA ALA A 372 -1.47 6.28 -12.24
C ALA A 372 -1.09 5.46 -13.50
N PRO A 373 -1.94 5.42 -14.55
CA PRO A 373 -1.70 4.56 -15.72
C PRO A 373 -0.41 4.89 -16.47
N THR A 374 -0.11 6.18 -16.68
CA THR A 374 1.15 6.63 -17.28
C THR A 374 2.37 6.13 -16.52
N SER A 375 2.39 6.28 -15.19
CA SER A 375 3.50 5.81 -14.37
C SER A 375 3.63 4.29 -14.37
N TRP A 376 2.52 3.57 -14.51
CA TRP A 376 2.54 2.11 -14.66
C TRP A 376 3.22 1.67 -15.97
N GLU A 377 2.99 2.36 -17.08
CA GLU A 377 3.66 2.05 -18.35
C GLU A 377 5.18 2.21 -18.25
N TYR A 378 5.64 3.33 -17.67
CA TYR A 378 7.07 3.53 -17.41
C TYR A 378 7.65 2.46 -16.49
N PHE A 379 6.89 2.04 -15.47
CA PHE A 379 7.31 0.98 -14.56
C PHE A 379 7.46 -0.37 -15.28
N LYS A 380 6.54 -0.73 -16.20
CA LYS A 380 6.68 -1.93 -17.03
C LYS A 380 7.93 -1.87 -17.90
N TRP A 381 8.18 -0.75 -18.57
CA TRP A 381 9.40 -0.57 -19.37
C TRP A 381 10.65 -0.71 -18.52
N LYS A 382 10.64 -0.15 -17.31
CA LYS A 382 11.76 -0.31 -16.38
C LYS A 382 12.00 -1.78 -16.05
N LEU A 383 10.98 -2.55 -15.72
CA LEU A 383 11.11 -3.98 -15.42
C LEU A 383 11.63 -4.78 -16.62
N GLU A 384 11.14 -4.47 -17.82
CA GLU A 384 11.65 -5.02 -19.07
C GLU A 384 13.14 -4.71 -19.24
N TYR A 385 13.55 -3.46 -19.07
CA TYR A 385 14.94 -3.02 -19.20
C TYR A 385 15.86 -3.65 -18.16
N ASP A 386 15.39 -3.83 -16.92
CA ASP A 386 16.13 -4.55 -15.89
C ASP A 386 16.31 -6.02 -16.23
N SER A 387 15.28 -6.66 -16.78
CA SER A 387 15.33 -8.07 -17.21
C SER A 387 16.27 -8.27 -18.39
N GLU A 388 16.29 -7.35 -19.35
CA GLU A 388 17.24 -7.38 -20.47
C GLU A 388 18.69 -7.23 -19.99
N ARG A 389 18.93 -6.46 -18.93
CA ARG A 389 20.28 -6.11 -18.44
C ARG A 389 20.84 -7.05 -17.37
N THR A 390 20.00 -7.66 -16.53
CA THR A 390 20.47 -8.11 -15.21
C THR A 390 20.19 -9.57 -14.88
N TYR A 391 18.93 -10.05 -14.76
CA TYR A 391 18.68 -11.41 -14.25
C TYR A 391 17.30 -12.00 -14.67
N PRO A 392 17.24 -13.25 -15.16
CA PRO A 392 16.00 -13.97 -15.47
C PRO A 392 15.30 -14.65 -14.26
N ASP A 393 15.91 -14.66 -13.06
CA ASP A 393 15.49 -15.53 -11.94
C ASP A 393 14.73 -14.83 -10.79
N LYS A 394 14.08 -13.68 -11.02
CA LYS A 394 13.28 -12.99 -9.98
C LYS A 394 11.83 -13.49 -9.95
N ASP A 395 11.28 -13.70 -8.75
CA ASP A 395 9.85 -14.01 -8.54
C ASP A 395 8.99 -12.75 -8.66
N TYR A 396 8.15 -12.68 -9.70
CA TYR A 396 7.25 -11.56 -9.98
C TYR A 396 5.80 -11.84 -9.58
N SER A 397 5.48 -13.01 -9.02
CA SER A 397 4.10 -13.47 -8.77
C SER A 397 3.23 -12.48 -7.99
N LYS A 398 3.81 -11.87 -6.96
CA LYS A 398 3.14 -10.89 -6.11
C LYS A 398 2.78 -9.59 -6.85
N LEU A 399 3.60 -9.16 -7.80
CA LEU A 399 3.34 -7.97 -8.62
C LEU A 399 2.14 -8.20 -9.55
N HIS A 400 2.00 -9.42 -10.08
CA HIS A 400 0.87 -9.78 -10.95
C HIS A 400 -0.48 -9.71 -10.23
N ILE A 401 -0.53 -10.08 -8.96
CA ILE A 401 -1.76 -10.01 -8.16
C ILE A 401 -2.20 -8.56 -7.98
N VAL A 402 -1.29 -7.68 -7.55
CA VAL A 402 -1.59 -6.26 -7.35
C VAL A 402 -2.05 -5.61 -8.65
N LYS A 403 -1.40 -5.92 -9.78
CA LYS A 403 -1.82 -5.35 -11.06
C LYS A 403 -3.15 -5.94 -11.56
N GLY A 404 -3.35 -7.24 -11.38
CA GLY A 404 -4.59 -7.92 -11.74
C GLY A 404 -5.85 -7.27 -11.17
N LEU A 405 -5.68 -6.62 -10.02
CA LEU A 405 -6.75 -6.04 -9.24
C LEU A 405 -6.93 -4.55 -9.52
N ASN A 406 -5.84 -3.82 -9.82
CA ASN A 406 -5.91 -2.47 -10.38
C ASN A 406 -6.56 -2.45 -11.79
N GLY A 407 -6.55 -3.55 -12.53
CA GLY A 407 -7.18 -3.67 -13.85
C GLY A 407 -8.69 -4.00 -13.84
N LEU A 408 -9.31 -4.19 -12.67
CA LEU A 408 -10.71 -4.62 -12.57
C LEU A 408 -11.73 -3.53 -12.95
N ASP A 409 -11.29 -2.27 -13.11
CA ASP A 409 -12.13 -1.12 -13.45
C ASP A 409 -12.87 -1.29 -14.80
N SER A 410 -12.38 -2.16 -15.70
CA SER A 410 -13.02 -2.46 -16.99
C SER A 410 -13.89 -3.74 -16.99
N SER A 411 -14.15 -4.35 -15.83
CA SER A 411 -14.80 -5.67 -15.72
C SER A 411 -16.19 -5.62 -15.06
N LYS A 412 -16.96 -6.72 -15.14
CA LYS A 412 -18.27 -6.88 -14.47
C LYS A 412 -18.19 -6.94 -12.93
N LEU A 413 -16.97 -6.89 -12.35
CA LEU A 413 -16.72 -6.96 -10.90
C LEU A 413 -16.21 -5.62 -10.31
N GLN A 414 -16.52 -4.48 -10.94
CA GLN A 414 -16.15 -3.12 -10.47
C GLN A 414 -16.39 -2.88 -8.96
N TRP A 415 -17.42 -3.51 -8.38
CA TRP A 415 -17.75 -3.38 -6.97
C TRP A 415 -16.66 -3.91 -6.02
N ILE A 416 -15.87 -4.91 -6.46
CA ILE A 416 -14.77 -5.49 -5.66
C ILE A 416 -13.66 -4.46 -5.42
N GLY A 417 -13.50 -3.51 -6.34
CA GLY A 417 -12.56 -2.39 -6.19
C GLY A 417 -13.12 -1.18 -5.41
N LYS A 418 -14.35 -1.25 -4.90
CA LYS A 418 -15.07 -0.09 -4.31
C LYS A 418 -15.56 -0.33 -2.89
N ILE A 419 -14.88 -1.20 -2.13
CA ILE A 419 -15.27 -1.49 -0.75
C ILE A 419 -15.03 -0.23 0.11
N PRO A 420 -16.04 0.32 0.79
CA PRO A 420 -15.88 1.53 1.59
C PRO A 420 -14.94 1.26 2.78
N PRO A 421 -14.21 2.27 3.29
CA PRO A 421 -13.26 2.10 4.39
C PRO A 421 -13.80 1.33 5.61
N LYS A 422 -15.05 1.62 6.02
CA LYS A 422 -15.71 0.91 7.13
C LYS A 422 -15.91 -0.57 6.85
N GLY A 423 -16.30 -0.93 5.63
CA GLY A 423 -16.46 -2.32 5.22
C GLY A 423 -15.12 -3.06 5.19
N LEU A 424 -14.05 -2.39 4.78
CA LEU A 424 -12.71 -2.96 4.81
C LEU A 424 -12.23 -3.23 6.25
N ILE A 425 -12.46 -2.30 7.17
CA ILE A 425 -12.16 -2.49 8.60
C ILE A 425 -12.96 -3.68 9.16
N GLU A 426 -14.24 -3.81 8.83
CA GLU A 426 -15.06 -4.94 9.27
C GLU A 426 -14.54 -6.27 8.71
N LEU A 427 -14.20 -6.34 7.42
CA LEU A 427 -13.60 -7.52 6.81
C LEU A 427 -12.31 -7.94 7.53
N ARG A 428 -11.47 -6.96 7.91
CA ARG A 428 -10.23 -7.19 8.65
C ARG A 428 -10.49 -7.75 10.05
N LYS A 429 -11.42 -7.16 10.81
CA LYS A 429 -11.77 -7.60 12.17
C LYS A 429 -12.32 -9.03 12.19
N ASN A 430 -12.98 -9.46 11.11
CA ASN A 430 -13.54 -10.81 10.99
C ASN A 430 -12.56 -11.84 10.39
N GLY A 431 -11.30 -11.46 10.10
CA GLY A 431 -10.31 -12.37 9.51
C GLY A 431 -10.62 -12.78 8.06
N ALA A 432 -11.52 -12.05 7.39
CA ALA A 432 -12.08 -12.44 6.10
C ALA A 432 -11.08 -12.37 4.93
N ILE A 433 -10.02 -11.59 5.10
CA ILE A 433 -9.04 -11.30 4.06
C ILE A 433 -8.17 -12.51 3.71
N ASN A 434 -7.85 -13.37 4.67
CA ASN A 434 -7.00 -14.55 4.42
C ASN A 434 -7.68 -15.53 3.46
N GLU A 435 -8.98 -15.78 3.64
CA GLU A 435 -9.76 -16.65 2.75
C GLU A 435 -9.86 -16.06 1.34
N ILE A 436 -10.11 -14.75 1.22
CA ILE A 436 -10.14 -14.05 -0.08
C ILE A 436 -8.78 -14.18 -0.78
N ARG A 437 -7.68 -14.04 -0.05
CA ARG A 437 -6.32 -14.16 -0.59
C ARG A 437 -6.03 -15.56 -1.14
N GLU A 438 -6.43 -16.61 -0.42
CA GLU A 438 -6.29 -18.00 -0.89
C GLU A 438 -7.05 -18.23 -2.21
N ILE A 439 -8.25 -17.66 -2.35
CA ILE A 439 -9.03 -17.74 -3.60
C ILE A 439 -8.27 -17.08 -4.76
N LEU A 440 -7.67 -15.91 -4.53
CA LEU A 440 -6.97 -15.15 -5.58
C LEU A 440 -5.71 -15.86 -6.06
N LEU A 441 -4.89 -16.33 -5.12
CA LEU A 441 -3.58 -16.95 -5.39
C LEU A 441 -3.67 -18.24 -6.20
N LYS A 442 -4.85 -18.87 -6.23
CA LYS A 442 -5.05 -20.17 -6.86
C LYS A 442 -4.64 -20.19 -8.34
N GLY A 443 -3.51 -20.83 -8.64
CA GLY A 443 -3.01 -21.04 -10.00
C GLY A 443 -2.40 -19.80 -10.67
N ILE A 444 -1.92 -18.83 -9.88
CA ILE A 444 -1.13 -17.69 -10.39
C ILE A 444 0.32 -18.09 -10.67
N ASP A 445 0.91 -18.95 -9.83
CA ASP A 445 2.32 -19.36 -9.95
C ASP A 445 2.62 -19.99 -11.33
N GLU A 446 1.68 -20.75 -11.88
CA GLU A 446 1.78 -21.36 -13.21
C GLU A 446 1.87 -20.31 -14.34
N LEU A 447 1.18 -19.18 -14.21
CA LEU A 447 1.16 -18.11 -15.21
C LEU A 447 2.42 -17.27 -15.16
N VAL A 448 2.88 -16.98 -13.94
CA VAL A 448 4.11 -16.21 -13.69
C VAL A 448 5.32 -16.94 -14.27
N ASN A 449 5.37 -18.27 -14.08
CA ASN A 449 6.41 -19.13 -14.66
C ASN A 449 6.36 -19.19 -16.19
N ALA A 450 5.19 -18.96 -16.82
CA ALA A 450 5.03 -19.02 -18.27
C ALA A 450 5.45 -17.70 -18.96
N ASN A 451 5.06 -16.55 -18.39
CA ASN A 451 5.52 -15.24 -18.83
C ASN A 451 5.45 -14.23 -17.67
N GLN A 452 6.62 -13.87 -17.15
CA GLN A 452 6.77 -12.98 -15.99
C GLN A 452 6.25 -11.55 -16.20
N PHE A 453 5.91 -11.13 -17.42
CA PHE A 453 5.37 -9.78 -17.72
C PHE A 453 3.97 -9.80 -18.34
N ASP A 454 3.34 -10.97 -18.49
CA ASP A 454 1.95 -11.05 -18.96
C ASP A 454 0.95 -10.79 -17.81
N PHE A 455 0.90 -9.54 -17.37
CA PHE A 455 -0.03 -9.07 -16.34
C PHE A 455 -1.50 -9.23 -16.74
N THR A 456 -1.80 -9.27 -18.04
CA THR A 456 -3.17 -9.42 -18.55
C THR A 456 -3.71 -10.82 -18.28
N SER A 457 -2.93 -11.86 -18.57
CA SER A 457 -3.32 -13.25 -18.29
C SER A 457 -3.52 -13.49 -16.80
N THR A 458 -2.66 -12.93 -15.96
CA THR A 458 -2.83 -13.05 -14.50
C THR A 458 -4.04 -12.27 -13.99
N SER A 459 -4.31 -11.06 -14.51
CA SER A 459 -5.56 -10.31 -14.25
C SER A 459 -6.80 -11.17 -14.51
N HIS A 460 -6.84 -11.83 -15.67
CA HIS A 460 -7.97 -12.68 -16.05
C HIS A 460 -8.13 -13.91 -15.14
N LYS A 461 -7.02 -14.52 -14.70
CA LYS A 461 -7.06 -15.65 -13.77
C LYS A 461 -7.62 -15.25 -12.41
N VAL A 462 -7.13 -14.14 -11.86
CA VAL A 462 -7.62 -13.55 -10.61
C VAL A 462 -9.13 -13.28 -10.70
N PHE A 463 -9.57 -12.64 -11.78
CA PHE A 463 -10.99 -12.38 -12.04
C PHE A 463 -11.83 -13.67 -12.06
N ASN A 464 -11.36 -14.69 -12.78
CA ASN A 464 -12.08 -15.97 -12.89
C ASN A 464 -12.19 -16.70 -11.55
N ASN A 465 -11.14 -16.68 -10.73
CA ASN A 465 -11.16 -17.27 -9.39
C ASN A 465 -12.21 -16.60 -8.50
N LEU A 466 -12.25 -15.27 -8.48
CA LEU A 466 -13.26 -14.50 -7.72
C LEU A 466 -14.67 -14.78 -8.23
N ASN A 467 -14.88 -14.68 -9.55
CA ASN A 467 -16.20 -14.92 -10.14
C ASN A 467 -16.71 -16.33 -9.82
N PHE A 468 -15.84 -17.34 -9.86
CA PHE A 468 -16.18 -18.70 -9.45
C PHE A 468 -16.61 -18.77 -7.98
N ALA A 469 -15.83 -18.18 -7.07
CA ALA A 469 -16.13 -18.18 -5.64
C ALA A 469 -17.46 -17.46 -5.32
N PHE A 470 -17.72 -16.32 -5.97
CA PHE A 470 -18.98 -15.58 -5.83
C PHE A 470 -20.19 -16.37 -6.31
N ASN A 471 -20.08 -17.02 -7.48
CA ASN A 471 -21.14 -17.86 -8.00
C ASN A 471 -21.41 -19.05 -7.07
N GLN A 472 -20.36 -19.69 -6.55
CA GLN A 472 -20.48 -20.78 -5.58
C GLN A 472 -21.14 -20.32 -4.28
N HIS A 473 -20.77 -19.14 -3.76
CA HIS A 473 -21.40 -18.56 -2.58
C HIS A 473 -22.89 -18.28 -2.81
N GLN A 474 -23.24 -17.68 -3.95
CA GLN A 474 -24.63 -17.43 -4.32
C GLN A 474 -25.42 -18.74 -4.48
N GLU A 475 -24.83 -19.78 -5.06
CA GLU A 475 -25.41 -21.11 -5.11
C GLU A 475 -25.63 -21.71 -3.72
N ASN A 476 -24.69 -21.54 -2.79
CA ASN A 476 -24.83 -22.03 -1.42
C ASN A 476 -25.99 -21.32 -0.71
N ILE A 477 -26.12 -19.99 -0.85
CA ILE A 477 -27.27 -19.22 -0.35
C ILE A 477 -28.57 -19.69 -1.02
N LYS A 478 -28.58 -19.89 -2.34
CA LYS A 478 -29.75 -20.41 -3.07
C LYS A 478 -30.12 -21.80 -2.59
N LYS A 479 -29.16 -22.72 -2.40
CA LYS A 479 -29.38 -24.07 -1.86
C LYS A 479 -30.03 -23.99 -0.49
N LEU A 480 -29.49 -23.20 0.43
CA LEU A 480 -30.10 -23.01 1.76
C LEU A 480 -31.49 -22.37 1.71
N THR A 481 -31.71 -21.39 0.83
CA THR A 481 -33.01 -20.72 0.65
C THR A 481 -34.04 -21.63 -0.04
N SER A 482 -33.57 -22.54 -0.90
CA SER A 482 -34.36 -23.53 -1.64
C SER A 482 -34.64 -24.81 -0.85
N LYS A 483 -34.04 -24.99 0.34
CA LYS A 483 -34.45 -26.05 1.28
C LYS A 483 -35.91 -25.76 1.67
N LYS A 484 -36.84 -26.32 0.90
CA LYS A 484 -38.29 -26.26 1.15
C LYS A 484 -38.58 -27.03 2.42
N TRP A 485 -38.72 -26.33 3.54
CA TRP A 485 -39.09 -26.95 4.81
C TRP A 485 -40.53 -27.41 4.73
N LYS A 486 -40.76 -28.72 4.63
CA LYS A 486 -42.09 -29.29 4.73
C LYS A 486 -42.39 -29.62 6.19
N ILE A 487 -43.20 -28.81 6.85
CA ILE A 487 -43.83 -29.19 8.13
C ILE A 487 -45.20 -29.76 7.76
N ALA A 488 -45.43 -31.04 8.07
CA ALA A 488 -46.69 -31.74 7.74
C ALA A 488 -47.14 -31.57 6.28
N GLY A 489 -46.21 -31.70 5.32
CA GLY A 489 -46.51 -31.63 3.89
C GLY A 489 -46.67 -30.22 3.30
N LYS A 490 -46.62 -29.16 4.12
CA LYS A 490 -46.72 -27.75 3.66
C LYS A 490 -45.35 -27.06 3.64
N ASP A 491 -45.07 -26.36 2.54
CA ASP A 491 -43.84 -25.61 2.30
C ASP A 491 -43.81 -24.32 3.14
N PHE A 492 -42.98 -24.31 4.18
CA PHE A 492 -42.81 -23.20 5.13
C PHE A 492 -41.67 -22.24 4.75
N GLY A 493 -40.88 -22.57 3.72
CA GLY A 493 -39.70 -21.79 3.31
C GLY A 493 -40.02 -20.39 2.77
N SER A 494 -41.26 -20.16 2.32
CA SER A 494 -41.71 -18.88 1.77
C SER A 494 -41.99 -17.80 2.83
N TRP A 495 -42.11 -18.16 4.11
CA TRP A 495 -42.41 -17.21 5.20
C TRP A 495 -41.15 -16.69 5.92
N LEU A 496 -40.00 -17.35 5.76
CA LEU A 496 -38.71 -16.97 6.37
C LEU A 496 -38.04 -15.72 5.74
N VAL A 497 -38.70 -15.09 4.77
CA VAL A 497 -38.25 -13.83 4.14
C VAL A 497 -38.84 -12.59 4.84
N MET A 498 -39.75 -12.76 5.81
CA MET A 498 -40.29 -11.67 6.64
C MET A 498 -39.98 -11.89 8.13
N GLY A 499 -39.18 -11.00 8.72
CA GLY A 499 -39.18 -10.71 10.17
C GLY A 499 -38.52 -11.74 11.12
N SER A 500 -37.23 -11.55 11.42
CA SER A 500 -36.44 -12.35 12.37
C SER A 500 -36.76 -12.16 13.87
N VAL A 501 -38.03 -11.90 14.26
CA VAL A 501 -38.40 -11.71 15.69
C VAL A 501 -39.74 -12.37 16.10
N GLU A 502 -40.67 -12.68 15.19
CA GLU A 502 -42.04 -13.10 15.61
C GLU A 502 -42.21 -14.62 15.89
N ILE A 503 -41.32 -15.49 15.41
CA ILE A 503 -41.49 -16.94 15.52
C ILE A 503 -41.23 -17.47 16.94
N ALA A 504 -40.40 -16.79 17.73
CA ALA A 504 -40.13 -17.19 19.12
C ALA A 504 -41.36 -17.04 20.03
N SER A 505 -42.21 -16.04 19.76
CA SER A 505 -43.41 -15.72 20.56
C SER A 505 -44.52 -16.75 20.37
N ALA A 506 -44.66 -17.31 19.16
CA ALA A 506 -45.67 -18.32 18.84
C ALA A 506 -45.33 -19.72 19.41
N CYS A 507 -44.04 -20.02 19.64
CA CYS A 507 -43.59 -21.31 20.19
C CYS A 507 -43.49 -21.32 21.73
N LEU A 508 -43.45 -20.16 22.40
CA LEU A 508 -43.24 -20.05 23.84
C LEU A 508 -44.52 -19.80 24.67
N GLY A 509 -45.69 -19.71 24.03
CA GLY A 509 -46.98 -19.76 24.73
C GLY A 509 -47.26 -18.61 25.69
N THR A 510 -46.70 -17.42 25.47
CA THR A 510 -47.08 -16.20 26.19
C THR A 510 -48.10 -15.39 25.38
N PRO A 511 -49.33 -15.16 25.88
CA PRO A 511 -50.33 -14.36 25.18
C PRO A 511 -50.09 -12.87 25.45
N LEU A 512 -50.26 -12.00 24.45
CA LEU A 512 -50.74 -10.61 24.62
C LEU A 512 -51.05 -9.95 23.24
N TYR A 513 -52.36 -9.84 22.98
CA TYR A 513 -53.13 -8.94 22.09
C TYR A 513 -52.88 -8.81 20.57
N GLY A 514 -53.88 -9.30 19.80
CA GLY A 514 -54.62 -8.45 18.85
C GLY A 514 -54.49 -8.74 17.35
N LEU A 515 -55.57 -9.30 16.75
CA LEU A 515 -55.85 -9.50 15.31
C LEU A 515 -55.12 -10.72 14.67
N SER A 516 -55.73 -11.77 14.12
CA SER A 516 -57.10 -12.08 13.72
C SER A 516 -57.34 -13.60 13.77
N THR A 517 -58.31 -14.02 14.58
CA THR A 517 -58.71 -15.41 14.89
C THR A 517 -59.51 -16.13 13.79
N VAL A 518 -59.38 -15.75 12.52
CA VAL A 518 -60.26 -16.26 11.45
C VAL A 518 -59.64 -17.37 10.59
N ALA A 519 -58.33 -17.64 10.70
CA ALA A 519 -57.68 -18.66 9.84
C ALA A 519 -57.37 -20.01 10.53
N LEU A 520 -57.55 -20.15 11.85
CA LEU A 520 -57.05 -21.31 12.61
C LEU A 520 -58.03 -22.49 12.75
N ASN A 521 -59.30 -22.33 12.37
CA ASN A 521 -60.31 -23.39 12.52
C ASN A 521 -60.51 -24.28 11.27
N GLN A 522 -59.65 -24.19 10.25
CA GLN A 522 -59.69 -25.08 9.07
C GLN A 522 -58.47 -25.98 8.88
N ILE A 523 -57.65 -26.18 9.90
CA ILE A 523 -56.48 -27.07 9.81
C ILE A 523 -56.47 -28.05 10.98
N ILE A 524 -57.22 -29.15 10.81
CA ILE A 524 -57.02 -30.37 11.60
C ILE A 524 -56.00 -31.22 10.83
N ASP A 525 -54.72 -31.01 11.15
CA ASP A 525 -53.70 -32.06 11.26
C ASP A 525 -52.52 -31.47 12.03
N ALA A 526 -52.65 -31.38 13.36
CA ALA A 526 -51.60 -30.86 14.22
C ALA A 526 -50.40 -31.82 14.23
N PRO A 527 -49.15 -31.34 14.09
CA PRO A 527 -47.98 -32.19 14.06
C PRO A 527 -47.86 -33.03 15.33
N LYS A 528 -47.41 -34.28 15.21
CA LYS A 528 -47.08 -35.12 16.37
C LYS A 528 -46.05 -34.36 17.22
N ILE A 529 -46.40 -34.09 18.48
CA ILE A 529 -45.62 -33.30 19.45
C ILE A 529 -44.14 -33.73 19.54
N LYS A 530 -43.82 -34.99 19.18
CA LYS A 530 -42.47 -35.56 19.20
C LYS A 530 -41.54 -35.09 18.07
N ASP A 531 -42.05 -34.55 16.96
CA ASP A 531 -41.24 -34.14 15.79
C ASP A 531 -40.97 -32.63 15.72
N LEU A 532 -41.67 -31.84 16.54
CA LEU A 532 -41.48 -30.39 16.70
C LEU A 532 -40.05 -30.00 17.16
N PRO A 533 -39.43 -30.67 18.15
CA PRO A 533 -38.09 -30.30 18.63
C PRO A 533 -37.01 -30.42 17.54
N LYS A 534 -37.00 -31.53 16.77
CA LYS A 534 -36.05 -31.77 15.68
C LYS A 534 -36.22 -30.77 14.53
N THR A 535 -37.46 -30.39 14.24
CA THR A 535 -37.77 -29.41 13.18
C THR A 535 -37.30 -28.01 13.59
N VAL A 536 -37.51 -27.61 14.84
CA VAL A 536 -37.02 -26.33 15.39
C VAL A 536 -35.49 -26.30 15.45
N GLU A 537 -34.85 -27.40 15.84
CA GLU A 537 -33.39 -27.51 15.86
C GLU A 537 -32.78 -27.38 14.46
N ASN A 538 -33.36 -28.04 13.45
CA ASN A 538 -32.92 -27.93 12.06
C ASN A 538 -33.13 -26.52 11.47
N ILE A 539 -34.22 -25.83 11.84
CA ILE A 539 -34.46 -24.43 11.48
C ILE A 539 -33.40 -23.53 12.12
N LYS A 540 -33.17 -23.66 13.44
CA LYS A 540 -32.13 -22.92 14.15
C LYS A 540 -30.74 -23.17 13.56
N GLN A 541 -30.45 -24.40 13.18
CA GLN A 541 -29.19 -24.76 12.55
C GLN A 541 -29.05 -24.13 11.16
N THR A 542 -30.11 -24.10 10.37
CA THR A 542 -30.10 -23.45 9.05
C THR A 542 -30.03 -21.93 9.16
N GLU A 543 -30.69 -21.32 10.14
CA GLU A 543 -30.53 -19.90 10.44
C GLU A 543 -29.11 -19.58 10.88
N ARG A 544 -28.49 -20.45 11.71
CA ARG A 544 -27.07 -20.35 12.06
C ARG A 544 -26.18 -20.49 10.82
N GLU A 545 -26.43 -21.44 9.92
CA GLU A 545 -25.69 -21.61 8.66
C GLU A 545 -25.85 -20.39 7.75
N LYS A 546 -27.05 -19.81 7.67
CA LYS A 546 -27.33 -18.60 6.88
C LYS A 546 -26.64 -17.38 7.48
N GLU A 547 -26.68 -17.21 8.79
CA GLU A 547 -25.97 -16.14 9.50
C GLU A 547 -24.44 -16.32 9.39
N GLN A 548 -23.93 -17.56 9.45
CA GLN A 548 -22.52 -17.87 9.19
C GLN A 548 -22.13 -17.51 7.76
N LEU A 549 -22.96 -17.81 6.76
CA LEU A 549 -22.68 -17.42 5.37
C LEU A 549 -22.77 -15.91 5.15
N LYS A 550 -23.72 -15.20 5.78
CA LYS A 550 -23.75 -13.73 5.73
C LYS A 550 -22.52 -13.09 6.36
N LYS A 551 -22.00 -13.70 7.43
CA LYS A 551 -20.76 -13.29 8.12
C LYS A 551 -19.49 -13.84 7.48
N SER A 552 -19.61 -14.71 6.47
CA SER A 552 -18.47 -15.22 5.72
C SER A 552 -17.83 -14.10 4.89
N PRO A 553 -16.57 -14.25 4.44
CA PRO A 553 -15.87 -13.21 3.70
C PRO A 553 -16.61 -12.73 2.45
N LEU A 554 -17.15 -13.66 1.69
CA LEU A 554 -17.95 -13.37 0.49
C LEU A 554 -19.30 -12.73 0.85
N GLY A 555 -19.91 -13.13 1.97
CA GLY A 555 -21.17 -12.56 2.48
C GLY A 555 -21.01 -11.11 2.93
N LEU A 556 -19.93 -10.79 3.64
CA LEU A 556 -19.57 -9.43 4.03
C LEU A 556 -19.29 -8.56 2.80
N MET A 557 -18.52 -9.07 1.84
CA MET A 557 -18.28 -8.37 0.57
C MET A 557 -19.58 -8.07 -0.20
N PHE A 558 -20.54 -9.01 -0.26
CA PHE A 558 -21.86 -8.78 -0.89
C PHE A 558 -22.70 -7.69 -0.20
N ASN A 559 -22.58 -7.51 1.12
CA ASN A 559 -23.31 -6.46 1.82
C ASN A 559 -22.85 -5.06 1.39
N TYR A 560 -21.58 -4.93 1.00
CA TYR A 560 -20.96 -3.70 0.55
C TYR A 560 -20.94 -3.55 -0.99
N SER A 561 -21.47 -4.52 -1.74
CA SER A 561 -21.52 -4.48 -3.21
C SER A 561 -22.75 -3.76 -3.78
N LYS A 562 -23.58 -3.13 -2.93
CA LYS A 562 -24.88 -2.55 -3.29
C LYS A 562 -24.88 -1.04 -3.27
#